data_AF-A0A7K1BS18-F1
#
_entry.id   AF-A0A7K1BS18-F1
#
_cell.length_a   1.000
_cell.length_b   1.000
_cell.length_c   1.000
_cell.angle_alpha   90.00
_cell.angle_beta   90.00
_cell.angle_gamma   90.00
#
_symmetry.space_group_name_H-M   'P 1'
#
loop_
_entity.id
_entity.type
_entity.pdbx_description
1 polymer ?
#
loop_
_entity_poly.entity_id
_entity_poly.type
_entity_poly.pdbx_seq_one_letter_code
_entity_poly.pdbx_strand_id
1 'polypeptide(L)'
;MSQSEFWDSSVLKSLKPVLDKSTLVRVNEEKIVEVANWMAYEEFAKPDGSMLFDFGNDPDFLMDYTLVINTLNFAFTDFKTGVKFETDYMGKRWCDSEAMNACLHRARAAGIPFFDGEYLAKITREELAKVFSGT
;
A
#
# COMPACT_ATOMS: atom_id res chain seq x y z
N MET A 1 -31.44 8.98 3.31
CA MET A 1 -30.01 8.63 3.37
C MET A 1 -29.53 8.90 4.78
N SER A 2 -29.07 7.90 5.53
CA SER A 2 -28.49 8.14 6.85
C SER A 2 -27.17 8.89 6.66
N GLN A 3 -26.94 9.96 7.42
CA GLN A 3 -25.63 10.59 7.43
C GLN A 3 -24.60 9.59 7.97
N SER A 4 -23.48 9.51 7.26
CA SER A 4 -22.33 8.73 7.67
C SER A 4 -21.78 9.22 9.01
N GLU A 5 -21.45 8.31 9.92
CA GLU A 5 -20.90 8.61 11.25
C GLU A 5 -19.56 9.38 11.19
N PHE A 6 -18.90 9.37 10.04
CA PHE A 6 -17.62 10.06 9.81
C PHE A 6 -17.73 11.59 9.80
N TRP A 7 -18.92 12.14 9.53
CA TRP A 7 -19.16 13.60 9.50
C TRP A 7 -18.83 14.29 10.84
N ASP A 8 -18.89 13.54 11.94
CA ASP A 8 -18.57 14.05 13.27
C ASP A 8 -17.10 13.99 13.67
N SER A 9 -16.23 13.44 12.81
CA SER A 9 -14.79 13.37 13.06
C SER A 9 -14.15 14.76 13.16
N SER A 10 -13.08 14.86 13.96
CA SER A 10 -12.31 16.09 14.13
C SER A 10 -11.77 16.63 12.80
N VAL A 11 -11.34 15.73 11.91
CA VAL A 11 -10.85 16.07 10.56
C VAL A 11 -11.96 16.69 9.72
N LEU A 12 -13.13 16.05 9.56
CA LEU A 12 -14.20 16.60 8.72
C LEU A 12 -14.83 17.86 9.32
N LYS A 13 -14.92 17.96 10.65
CA LYS A 13 -15.36 19.20 11.33
C LYS A 13 -14.43 20.37 11.03
N SER A 14 -13.12 20.15 10.96
CA SER A 14 -12.14 21.20 10.64
C SER A 14 -12.32 21.77 9.22
N LEU A 15 -12.94 21.02 8.31
CA LEU A 15 -13.19 21.45 6.93
C LEU A 15 -14.46 22.30 6.80
N LYS A 16 -15.33 22.33 7.80
CA LYS A 16 -16.61 23.07 7.74
C LYS A 16 -16.45 24.57 7.36
N PRO A 17 -15.49 25.33 7.94
CA PRO A 17 -15.30 26.72 7.56
C PRO A 17 -14.82 26.90 6.11
N VAL A 18 -14.14 25.91 5.54
CA VAL A 18 -13.71 25.92 4.13
C VAL A 18 -14.92 25.66 3.24
N LEU A 19 -15.69 24.60 3.51
CA LEU A 19 -16.90 24.26 2.77
C LEU A 19 -17.91 25.42 2.75
N ASP A 20 -18.19 26.02 3.92
CA ASP A 20 -19.15 27.11 4.05
C ASP A 20 -18.68 28.40 3.30
N LYS A 21 -17.38 28.55 3.03
CA LYS A 21 -16.78 29.74 2.37
C LYS A 21 -16.34 29.51 0.93
N SER A 22 -16.33 28.28 0.43
CA SER A 22 -15.98 27.92 -0.95
C SER A 22 -17.13 28.29 -1.92
N THR A 23 -17.45 29.58 -2.02
CA THR A 23 -18.57 30.09 -2.83
C THR A 23 -18.18 30.43 -4.27
N LEU A 24 -16.88 30.60 -4.53
CA LEU A 24 -16.34 30.95 -5.85
C LEU A 24 -16.02 29.72 -6.72
N VAL A 25 -16.06 28.53 -6.13
CA VAL A 25 -15.80 27.25 -6.81
C VAL A 25 -17.03 26.36 -6.65
N ARG A 26 -17.34 25.60 -7.70
CA ARG A 26 -18.43 24.62 -7.68
C ARG A 26 -17.98 23.36 -8.40
N VAL A 27 -18.53 22.24 -7.97
CA VAL A 27 -18.36 20.97 -8.68
C VAL A 27 -19.02 21.11 -10.06
N ASN A 28 -18.33 20.65 -11.10
CA ASN A 28 -18.88 20.60 -12.45
C ASN A 28 -19.44 19.19 -12.68
N GLU A 29 -20.73 19.02 -12.39
CA GLU A 29 -21.44 17.75 -12.52
C GLU A 29 -21.41 17.21 -13.96
N GLU A 30 -21.50 18.09 -14.96
CA GLU A 30 -21.43 17.70 -16.37
C GLU A 30 -20.08 17.06 -16.70
N LYS A 31 -18.99 17.63 -16.16
CA LYS A 31 -17.64 17.04 -16.33
C LYS A 31 -17.47 15.74 -15.57
N ILE A 32 -18.12 15.55 -14.42
CA ILE A 32 -18.15 14.25 -13.74
C ILE A 32 -18.80 13.20 -14.65
N VAL A 33 -19.96 13.51 -15.22
CA VAL A 33 -20.67 12.60 -16.13
C VAL A 33 -19.84 12.32 -17.40
N GLU A 34 -19.20 13.33 -17.97
CA GLU A 34 -18.31 13.18 -19.13
C GLU A 34 -17.15 12.22 -18.84
N VAL A 35 -16.44 12.41 -17.72
CA VAL A 35 -15.33 11.55 -17.31
C VAL A 35 -15.81 10.13 -17.00
N ALA A 36 -16.93 9.99 -16.30
CA ALA A 36 -17.51 8.68 -15.99
C ALA A 36 -17.89 7.92 -17.25
N ASN A 37 -18.49 8.60 -18.24
CA ASN A 37 -18.79 8.00 -19.54
C ASN A 37 -17.51 7.60 -20.26
N TRP A 38 -16.47 8.45 -20.29
CA TRP A 38 -15.18 8.10 -20.87
C TRP A 38 -14.56 6.86 -20.20
N MET A 39 -14.50 6.83 -18.87
CA MET A 39 -13.98 5.68 -18.10
C MET A 39 -14.81 4.40 -18.34
N ALA A 40 -16.11 4.52 -18.58
CA ALA A 40 -16.96 3.37 -18.91
C ALA A 40 -16.63 2.76 -20.28
N TYR A 41 -16.03 3.54 -21.18
CA TYR A 41 -15.57 3.09 -22.49
C TYR A 41 -14.08 2.75 -22.54
N GLU A 42 -13.26 3.19 -21.57
CA GLU A 42 -11.89 2.72 -21.45
C GLU A 42 -11.87 1.26 -20.98
N GLU A 43 -11.35 0.38 -21.83
CA GLU A 43 -10.88 -0.91 -21.35
C GLU A 43 -9.62 -0.67 -20.52
N PHE A 44 -9.75 -0.76 -19.19
CA PHE A 44 -8.57 -0.90 -18.34
C PHE A 44 -7.81 -2.12 -18.80
N ALA A 45 -6.56 -1.92 -19.22
CA ALA A 45 -5.68 -3.03 -19.51
C ALA A 45 -5.71 -3.98 -18.32
N LYS A 46 -5.96 -5.27 -18.59
CA LYS A 46 -5.77 -6.27 -17.55
C LYS A 46 -4.35 -6.07 -17.01
N PRO A 47 -4.17 -6.00 -15.68
CA PRO A 47 -2.84 -6.07 -15.13
C PRO A 47 -2.13 -7.24 -15.80
N ASP A 48 -0.94 -7.02 -16.33
CA ASP A 48 -0.16 -8.04 -17.03
C ASP A 48 0.31 -9.17 -16.08
N GLY A 49 -0.06 -9.06 -14.80
CA GLY A 49 0.31 -9.97 -13.73
C GLY A 49 1.76 -9.78 -13.30
N SER A 50 2.47 -8.78 -13.84
CA SER A 50 3.84 -8.51 -13.43
C SER A 50 3.85 -8.03 -11.99
N MET A 51 4.59 -8.75 -11.16
CA MET A 51 4.95 -8.29 -9.83
C MET A 51 6.16 -7.38 -9.94
N LEU A 52 6.32 -6.51 -8.95
CA LEU A 52 7.46 -5.60 -8.85
C LEU A 52 8.81 -6.36 -8.85
N PHE A 53 8.82 -7.56 -8.29
CA PHE A 53 9.95 -8.49 -8.31
C PHE A 53 9.49 -9.88 -8.74
N ASP A 54 10.40 -10.66 -9.31
CA ASP A 54 10.12 -12.04 -9.72
C ASP A 54 10.16 -12.98 -8.51
N PHE A 55 8.99 -13.31 -7.98
CA PHE A 55 8.84 -14.30 -6.91
C PHE A 55 8.70 -15.74 -7.42
N GLY A 56 8.72 -15.95 -8.74
CA GLY A 56 8.42 -17.19 -9.42
C GLY A 56 6.93 -17.37 -9.75
N ASN A 57 6.59 -18.54 -10.29
CA ASN A 57 5.24 -18.87 -10.80
C ASN A 57 4.56 -20.02 -10.05
N ASP A 58 5.03 -20.36 -8.85
CA ASP A 58 4.44 -21.41 -8.02
C ASP A 58 3.14 -20.91 -7.36
N PRO A 59 1.97 -21.46 -7.71
CA PRO A 59 0.68 -20.92 -7.24
C PRO A 59 0.52 -21.00 -5.72
N ASP A 60 1.05 -22.04 -5.07
CA ASP A 60 0.93 -22.21 -3.62
C ASP A 60 1.76 -21.14 -2.91
N PHE A 61 3.01 -20.94 -3.36
CA PHE A 61 3.85 -19.86 -2.86
C PHE A 61 3.22 -18.47 -3.09
N LEU A 62 2.64 -18.23 -4.27
CA LEU A 62 2.01 -16.94 -4.59
C LEU A 62 0.77 -16.67 -3.71
N MET A 63 0.05 -17.73 -3.33
CA MET A 63 -1.03 -17.62 -2.35
C MET A 63 -0.49 -17.25 -0.97
N ASP A 64 0.54 -17.95 -0.48
CA ASP A 64 1.17 -17.63 0.81
C ASP A 64 1.70 -16.20 0.86
N TYR A 65 2.41 -15.79 -0.20
CA TYR A 65 2.86 -14.41 -0.39
C TYR A 65 1.70 -13.41 -0.30
N THR A 66 0.62 -13.67 -1.03
CA THR A 66 -0.56 -12.79 -1.07
C THR A 66 -1.18 -12.67 0.32
N LEU A 67 -1.36 -13.79 1.03
CA LEU A 67 -1.95 -13.81 2.37
C LEU A 67 -1.05 -13.08 3.37
N VAL A 68 0.25 -13.35 3.37
CA VAL A 68 1.21 -12.70 4.27
C VAL A 68 1.22 -11.19 4.03
N ILE A 69 1.33 -10.73 2.79
CA ILE A 69 1.30 -9.29 2.49
C ILE A 69 0.00 -8.63 2.96
N ASN A 70 -1.15 -9.28 2.78
CA ASN A 70 -2.42 -8.73 3.25
C ASN A 70 -2.52 -8.63 4.78
N THR A 71 -1.72 -9.38 5.54
CA THR A 71 -1.63 -9.22 7.00
C THR A 71 -0.71 -8.08 7.44
N LEU A 72 0.17 -7.62 6.55
CA LEU A 72 1.15 -6.58 6.84
C LEU A 72 0.51 -5.18 6.68
N ASN A 73 -0.10 -4.68 7.75
CA ASN A 73 -0.62 -3.31 7.79
C ASN A 73 0.49 -2.33 8.18
N PHE A 74 1.18 -1.77 7.18
CA PHE A 74 2.29 -0.84 7.40
C PHE A 74 1.86 0.62 7.31
N ALA A 75 2.31 1.41 8.29
CA ALA A 75 2.56 2.82 8.10
C ALA A 75 4.01 2.98 7.61
N PHE A 76 4.19 3.42 6.36
CA PHE A 76 5.52 3.57 5.74
C PHE A 76 6.23 4.88 6.11
N THR A 77 5.78 5.57 7.15
CA THR A 77 6.37 6.82 7.61
C THR A 77 6.42 6.80 9.13
N ASP A 78 7.58 7.14 9.68
CA ASP A 78 7.69 7.44 11.09
C ASP A 78 6.95 8.76 11.36
N PHE A 79 5.84 8.70 12.09
CA PHE A 79 5.01 9.88 12.36
C PHE A 79 5.66 10.93 13.27
N LYS A 80 6.75 10.59 13.97
CA LYS A 80 7.49 11.53 14.82
C LYS A 80 8.55 12.28 14.03
N THR A 81 9.28 11.56 13.18
CA THR A 81 10.42 12.13 12.45
C THR A 81 10.08 12.54 11.02
N GLY A 82 8.98 12.04 10.46
CA GLY A 82 8.59 12.22 9.06
C GLY A 82 9.44 11.41 8.08
N VAL A 83 10.35 10.56 8.58
CA VAL A 83 11.21 9.73 7.74
C VAL A 83 10.39 8.62 7.10
N LYS A 84 10.55 8.46 5.79
CA LYS A 84 9.90 7.40 5.02
C LYS A 84 10.65 6.09 5.15
N PHE A 85 9.93 5.00 5.01
CA PHE A 85 10.53 3.68 4.92
C PHE A 85 11.11 3.48 3.52
N GLU A 86 12.43 3.25 3.45
CA GLU A 86 13.17 3.14 2.19
C GLU A 86 14.28 2.07 2.30
N THR A 87 14.64 1.45 1.17
CA THR A 87 15.73 0.47 1.11
C THR A 87 16.39 0.48 -0.27
N ASP A 88 17.71 0.26 -0.32
CA ASP A 88 18.42 -0.02 -1.58
C ASP A 88 18.35 -1.51 -1.91
N TYR A 89 17.90 -1.81 -3.12
CA TYR A 89 17.87 -3.18 -3.62
C TYR A 89 17.97 -3.22 -5.15
N MET A 90 18.80 -4.12 -5.67
CA MET A 90 19.05 -4.28 -7.11
C MET A 90 19.46 -2.98 -7.83
N GLY A 91 20.28 -2.14 -7.17
CA GLY A 91 20.81 -0.90 -7.74
C GLY A 91 19.80 0.26 -7.78
N LYS A 92 18.64 0.13 -7.15
CA LYS A 92 17.63 1.19 -7.02
C LYS A 92 17.24 1.39 -5.55
N ARG A 93 16.96 2.64 -5.18
CA ARG A 93 16.30 3.02 -3.92
C ARG A 93 14.79 2.88 -4.08
N TRP A 94 14.18 2.08 -3.23
CA TRP A 94 12.74 1.84 -3.17
C TRP A 94 12.15 2.54 -1.95
N CYS A 95 10.86 2.91 -2.01
CA CYS A 95 10.14 3.55 -0.91
C CYS A 95 8.79 2.88 -0.65
N ASP A 96 8.24 3.11 0.55
CA ASP A 96 6.92 2.68 0.97
C ASP A 96 6.66 1.18 0.72
N SER A 97 5.53 0.83 0.10
CA SER A 97 5.17 -0.55 -0.21
C SER A 97 6.14 -1.24 -1.17
N GLU A 98 6.83 -0.49 -2.04
CA GLU A 98 7.86 -1.04 -2.92
C GLU A 98 9.10 -1.47 -2.12
N ALA A 99 9.50 -0.66 -1.12
CA ALA A 99 10.59 -1.00 -0.21
C ALA A 99 10.27 -2.25 0.61
N MET A 100 9.02 -2.40 1.06
CA MET A 100 8.57 -3.62 1.75
C MET A 100 8.73 -4.86 0.85
N ASN A 101 8.26 -4.78 -0.39
CA ASN A 101 8.41 -5.87 -1.36
C ASN A 101 9.87 -6.17 -1.68
N ALA A 102 10.74 -5.16 -1.75
CA ALA A 102 12.17 -5.33 -1.95
C ALA A 102 12.82 -6.11 -0.79
N CYS A 103 12.46 -5.77 0.46
CA CYS A 103 12.91 -6.50 1.65
C CYS A 103 12.47 -7.97 1.64
N LEU A 104 11.21 -8.23 1.29
CA LEU A 104 10.65 -9.59 1.22
C LEU A 104 11.30 -10.42 0.11
N HIS A 105 11.52 -9.82 -1.06
CA HIS A 105 12.23 -10.47 -2.17
C HIS A 105 13.68 -10.79 -1.78
N ARG A 106 14.37 -9.86 -1.12
CA ARG A 106 15.72 -10.07 -0.57
C ARG A 106 15.75 -11.19 0.48
N ALA A 107 14.77 -11.25 1.37
CA ALA A 107 14.65 -12.31 2.38
C ALA A 107 14.45 -13.70 1.74
N ARG A 108 13.58 -13.79 0.73
CA ARG A 108 13.40 -15.01 -0.07
C ARG A 108 14.70 -15.44 -0.76
N ALA A 109 15.38 -14.51 -1.41
CA ALA A 109 16.66 -14.78 -2.07
C ALA A 109 17.75 -15.25 -1.09
N ALA A 110 17.68 -14.82 0.18
CA ALA A 110 18.56 -15.25 1.26
C ALA A 110 18.12 -16.58 1.92
N GLY A 111 17.03 -17.21 1.47
CA GLY A 111 16.51 -18.46 2.02
C GLY A 111 15.77 -18.33 3.36
N ILE A 112 15.36 -17.12 3.73
CA ILE A 112 14.53 -16.92 4.94
C ILE A 112 13.11 -17.41 4.64
N PRO A 113 12.54 -18.32 5.45
CA PRO A 113 11.21 -18.88 5.22
C PRO A 113 10.11 -17.92 5.68
N PHE A 114 10.17 -16.65 5.26
CA PHE A 114 9.29 -15.58 5.75
C PHE A 114 7.81 -15.79 5.40
N PHE A 115 7.51 -16.64 4.43
CA PHE A 115 6.14 -16.97 4.00
C PHE A 115 5.60 -18.25 4.64
N ASP A 116 6.41 -18.93 5.44
CA ASP A 116 5.99 -20.13 6.17
C ASP A 116 5.22 -19.73 7.44
N GLY A 117 4.05 -20.36 7.64
CA GLY A 117 3.19 -20.07 8.78
C GLY A 117 3.79 -20.44 10.13
N GLU A 118 4.55 -21.53 10.22
CA GLU A 118 5.21 -21.92 11.48
C GLU A 118 6.35 -20.98 11.85
N TYR A 119 7.10 -20.51 10.85
CA TYR A 119 8.13 -19.49 11.03
C TYR A 119 7.51 -18.19 11.51
N LEU A 120 6.47 -17.69 10.83
CA LEU A 120 5.79 -16.45 11.19
C LEU A 120 5.14 -16.50 12.59
N ALA A 121 4.65 -17.66 13.02
CA ALA A 121 4.10 -17.83 14.36
C ALA A 121 5.16 -17.72 15.47
N LYS A 122 6.44 -17.90 15.15
CA LYS A 122 7.57 -17.92 16.10
C LYS A 122 8.53 -16.75 15.92
N ILE A 123 8.39 -15.97 14.86
CA ILE A 123 9.32 -14.89 14.52
C ILE A 123 9.42 -13.87 15.65
N THR A 124 10.64 -13.47 15.95
CA THR A 124 10.92 -12.43 16.94
C THR A 124 10.93 -11.05 16.32
N ARG A 125 10.78 -10.02 17.16
CA ARG A 125 10.92 -8.61 16.73
C ARG A 125 12.28 -8.33 16.10
N GLU A 126 13.34 -8.97 16.59
CA GLU A 126 14.70 -8.78 16.07
C GLU A 126 14.87 -9.40 14.68
N GLU A 127 14.31 -10.59 14.45
CA GLU A 127 14.30 -11.22 13.13
C GLU A 127 13.45 -10.42 12.14
N LEU A 128 12.29 -9.93 12.57
CA LEU A 128 11.45 -9.06 11.76
C LEU A 128 12.20 -7.78 11.37
N ALA A 129 12.92 -7.15 12.32
CA ALA A 129 13.72 -5.96 12.05
C ALA A 129 14.89 -6.23 11.08
N LYS A 130 15.46 -7.44 11.10
CA LYS A 130 16.49 -7.85 10.11
C LYS A 130 15.90 -7.95 8.71
N VAL A 131 14.73 -8.56 8.56
CA VAL A 131 14.05 -8.69 7.27
C VAL A 131 13.74 -7.31 6.68
N PHE A 132 13.14 -6.42 7.49
CA PHE A 132 12.76 -5.07 7.09
C PHE A 132 13.84 -4.01 7.35
N SER A 133 15.10 -4.42 7.44
CA SER A 133 16.19 -3.45 7.58
C SER A 133 16.29 -2.58 6.31
N GLY A 134 16.09 -1.28 6.48
CA GLY A 134 16.43 -0.26 5.48
C GLY A 134 17.94 -0.06 5.41
N THR A 135 18.41 0.60 4.35
CA THR A 135 19.82 1.03 4.19
C THR A 135 19.97 2.53 4.34
#